data_AF-A0A535BKK8-F1
#
_entry.id   AF-A0A535BKK8-F1
#
_cell.length_a   1.000
_cell.length_b   1.000
_cell.length_c   1.000
_cell.angle_alpha   90.00
_cell.angle_beta   90.00
_cell.angle_gamma   90.00
#
_symmetry.space_group_name_H-M   'P 1'
#
loop_
_entity.id
_entity.type
_entity.pdbx_description
1 polymer ?
#
loop_
_entity_poly.entity_id
_entity_poly.type
_entity_poly.pdbx_seq_one_letter_code
_entity_poly.pdbx_strand_id
1 'polypeptide(L)'
;DRAIKKANENAKDHEKLRRLTIHSLRHSGASIHVMRGTPIPEVSSMLGHANVNITLTVYTHFVPKMRSDAASTLAAAIFSGEKTFVDQIDHLKDTSEEKAVVS
;
A
#
# COMPACT_ATOMS: atom_id res chain seq x y z
N ASP A 1 15.29 -22.35 23.29
CA ASP A 1 13.94 -22.00 23.76
C ASP A 1 13.07 -23.25 23.87
N ARG A 2 12.64 -23.59 25.08
CA ARG A 2 11.87 -24.82 25.38
C ARG A 2 10.50 -24.80 24.68
N ALA A 3 9.91 -23.62 24.50
CA ALA A 3 8.60 -23.45 23.87
C ALA A 3 8.64 -23.80 22.38
N ILE A 4 9.67 -23.33 21.66
CA ILE A 4 9.83 -23.62 20.22
C ILE A 4 10.15 -25.10 19.98
N LYS A 5 10.92 -25.72 20.87
CA LYS A 5 11.20 -27.16 20.79
C LYS A 5 9.91 -27.96 20.94
N LYS A 6 9.11 -27.66 21.97
CA LYS A 6 7.80 -28.31 22.20
C LYS A 6 6.81 -28.07 21.04
N ALA A 7 6.74 -26.84 20.53
CA ALA A 7 5.86 -26.51 19.41
C ALA A 7 6.24 -27.28 18.13
N ASN A 8 7.54 -27.39 17.83
CA ASN A 8 8.01 -28.19 16.71
C ASN A 8 7.79 -29.68 16.91
N GLU A 9 7.92 -30.19 18.14
CA GLU A 9 7.64 -31.59 18.47
C GLU A 9 6.17 -31.94 18.25
N ASN A 10 5.25 -31.07 18.69
CA ASN A 10 3.82 -31.24 18.45
C ASN A 10 3.45 -31.14 16.96
N ALA A 11 4.23 -30.38 16.19
CA ALA A 11 4.01 -30.22 14.76
C ALA A 11 4.62 -31.35 13.91
N LYS A 12 5.37 -32.30 14.50
CA LYS A 12 6.07 -33.38 13.76
C LYS A 12 5.12 -34.28 12.98
N ASP A 13 3.91 -34.50 13.51
CA ASP A 13 2.91 -35.37 12.88
C ASP A 13 2.18 -34.69 11.72
N HIS A 14 2.40 -33.38 11.55
CA HIS A 14 1.88 -32.61 10.43
C HIS A 14 2.95 -32.49 9.33
N GLU A 15 2.95 -33.46 8.42
CA GLU A 15 3.90 -33.60 7.30
C GLU A 15 4.06 -32.32 6.44
N LYS A 16 3.05 -31.44 6.45
CA LYS A 16 3.03 -30.19 5.67
C LYS A 16 3.58 -28.96 6.41
N LEU A 17 3.84 -29.04 7.71
CA LEU A 17 4.27 -27.89 8.50
C LEU A 17 5.79 -27.78 8.51
N ARG A 18 6.30 -26.62 8.06
CA ARG A 18 7.72 -26.29 8.17
C ARG A 18 8.10 -26.04 9.62
N ARG A 19 9.34 -26.39 9.97
CA ARG A 19 9.90 -26.15 11.30
C ARG A 19 9.85 -24.68 11.68
N LEU A 20 9.26 -24.39 12.84
CA LEU A 20 9.16 -23.06 13.43
C LEU A 20 10.51 -22.62 14.02
N THR A 21 10.88 -21.39 13.72
CA THR A 21 12.06 -20.70 14.27
C THR A 21 11.66 -19.33 14.81
N ILE A 22 12.49 -18.73 15.66
CA ILE A 22 12.28 -17.35 16.14
C ILE A 22 12.25 -16.39 14.94
N HIS A 23 13.12 -16.65 13.96
CA HIS A 23 13.22 -15.84 12.75
C HIS A 23 11.95 -15.92 11.90
N SER A 24 11.37 -17.11 11.71
CA SER A 24 10.10 -17.26 10.98
C SER A 24 8.93 -16.58 11.69
N LEU A 25 8.89 -16.62 13.03
CA LEU A 25 7.87 -15.91 13.80
C LEU A 25 7.99 -14.39 13.65
N ARG A 26 9.23 -13.87 13.73
CA ARG A 26 9.54 -12.46 13.45
C ARG A 26 9.10 -12.08 12.04
N HIS A 27 9.32 -12.96 11.06
CA HIS A 27 8.86 -12.70 9.70
C HIS A 27 7.34 -12.64 9.59
N SER A 28 6.62 -13.60 10.17
CA SER A 28 5.16 -13.61 10.16
C SER A 28 4.57 -12.36 10.81
N GLY A 29 5.11 -11.91 11.94
CA GLY A 29 4.63 -10.70 12.62
C GLY A 29 4.78 -9.43 11.76
N ALA A 30 5.93 -9.27 11.12
CA ALA A 30 6.18 -8.15 10.22
C ALA A 30 5.29 -8.20 8.96
N SER A 31 5.11 -9.38 8.36
CA SER A 31 4.19 -9.56 7.23
C SER A 31 2.76 -9.14 7.61
N ILE A 32 2.26 -9.52 8.79
CA ILE A 32 0.92 -9.14 9.25
C ILE A 32 0.79 -7.62 9.40
N HIS A 33 1.79 -6.95 9.97
CA HIS A 33 1.76 -5.49 10.10
C HIS A 33 1.73 -4.78 8.75
N VAL A 34 2.56 -5.21 7.81
CA VAL A 34 2.63 -4.63 6.47
C VAL A 34 1.33 -4.88 5.70
N MET A 35 0.76 -6.08 5.79
CA MET A 35 -0.54 -6.40 5.17
C MET A 35 -1.69 -5.56 5.75
N ARG A 36 -1.61 -5.15 7.01
CA ARG A 36 -2.58 -4.24 7.64
C ARG A 36 -2.37 -2.77 7.28
N GLY A 37 -1.41 -2.46 6.40
CA GLY A 37 -1.11 -1.11 5.96
C GLY A 37 -0.25 -0.31 6.96
N THR A 38 0.40 -0.97 7.92
CA THR A 38 1.35 -0.29 8.81
C THR A 38 2.54 0.23 7.97
N PRO A 39 2.93 1.50 8.08
CA PRO A 39 4.06 2.04 7.34
C PRO A 39 5.35 1.23 7.55
N ILE A 40 6.08 0.94 6.47
CA ILE A 40 7.36 0.19 6.52
C ILE A 40 8.38 0.78 7.51
N PRO A 41 8.56 2.11 7.63
CA PRO A 41 9.49 2.68 8.62
C PRO A 41 9.10 2.35 10.07
N GLU A 42 7.80 2.34 10.38
CA GLU A 42 7.28 2.00 11.71
C GLU A 42 7.52 0.52 12.02
N VAL A 43 7.20 -0.38 11.08
CA VAL A 43 7.50 -1.81 11.21
C VAL A 43 9.00 -2.04 11.39
N SER A 44 9.84 -1.30 10.66
CA SER A 44 11.30 -1.40 10.78
C SER A 44 11.81 -0.97 12.16
N SER A 45 11.22 0.09 12.72
CA SER A 45 11.51 0.58 14.07
C SER A 45 11.11 -0.45 15.14
N MET A 46 9.90 -1.04 15.02
CA MET A 46 9.44 -2.11 15.92
C MET A 46 10.35 -3.35 15.89
N LEU A 47 10.93 -3.67 14.73
CA LEU A 47 11.87 -4.78 14.58
C LEU A 47 13.29 -4.44 15.06
N GLY A 48 13.61 -3.16 15.27
CA GLY A 48 14.95 -2.70 15.65
C GLY A 48 15.97 -2.82 14.51
N HIS A 49 15.53 -2.78 13.25
CA HIS A 49 16.44 -2.79 12.12
C HIS A 49 17.11 -1.41 11.98
N ALA A 50 18.45 -1.37 12.06
CA ALA A 50 19.23 -0.15 11.85
C ALA A 50 19.08 0.41 10.42
N ASN A 51 18.66 -0.41 9.46
CA ASN A 51 18.42 -0.01 8.08
C ASN A 51 17.01 -0.39 7.64
N VAL A 52 16.19 0.63 7.36
CA VAL A 52 14.81 0.47 6.88
C VAL A 52 14.73 -0.24 5.53
N ASN A 53 15.79 -0.16 4.70
CA ASN A 53 15.82 -0.86 3.41
C ASN A 53 15.71 -2.37 3.56
N ILE A 54 16.20 -2.95 4.66
CA ILE A 54 16.06 -4.39 4.92
C ILE A 54 14.58 -4.76 5.00
N THR A 55 13.81 -4.02 5.80
CA THR A 55 12.38 -4.21 5.96
C THR A 55 11.63 -3.91 4.66
N LEU A 56 12.02 -2.86 3.95
CA LEU A 56 11.44 -2.49 2.66
C LEU A 56 11.62 -3.61 1.63
N THR A 57 12.85 -4.08 1.40
CA THR A 57 13.13 -5.14 0.42
C THR A 57 12.41 -6.44 0.76
N VAL A 58 12.35 -6.82 2.04
CA VAL A 58 11.74 -8.09 2.45
C VAL A 58 10.20 -8.04 2.39
N TYR A 59 9.58 -6.90 2.70
CA TYR A 59 8.13 -6.82 2.88
C TYR A 59 7.37 -6.00 1.83
N THR A 60 8.05 -5.31 0.91
CA THR A 60 7.41 -4.53 -0.16
C THR A 60 6.36 -5.32 -0.94
N HIS A 61 6.57 -6.63 -1.13
CA HIS A 61 5.61 -7.49 -1.85
C HIS A 61 4.26 -7.68 -1.14
N PHE A 62 4.21 -7.43 0.16
CA PHE A 62 2.99 -7.49 0.96
C PHE A 62 2.28 -6.15 1.08
N VAL A 63 2.93 -5.07 0.65
CA VAL A 63 2.28 -3.77 0.53
C VAL A 63 1.22 -3.93 -0.56
N PRO A 64 -0.08 -3.69 -0.25
CA PRO A 64 -1.11 -3.70 -1.25
C PRO A 64 -0.66 -2.81 -2.41
N LYS A 65 -0.75 -3.27 -3.65
CA LYS A 65 -0.51 -2.41 -4.82
C LYS A 65 -1.53 -1.28 -4.76
N MET A 66 -1.17 -0.18 -4.08
CA MET A 66 -1.81 1.09 -4.27
C MET A 66 -1.50 1.47 -5.72
N ARG A 67 -2.39 1.08 -6.63
CA ARG A 67 -2.58 1.81 -7.89
C ARG A 67 -3.26 3.13 -7.54
N SER A 68 -2.67 3.90 -6.62
CA SER A 68 -3.03 5.28 -6.45
C SER A 68 -2.45 5.97 -7.68
N ASP A 69 -3.31 6.60 -8.45
CA ASP A 69 -2.86 7.62 -9.38
C ASP A 69 -2.34 8.79 -8.53
N ALA A 70 -1.11 8.64 -8.04
CA ALA A 70 -0.46 9.56 -7.11
C ALA A 70 -0.41 10.96 -7.72
N ALA A 71 -0.30 11.05 -9.04
CA ALA A 71 -0.41 12.29 -9.78
C ALA A 71 -1.83 12.90 -9.65
N SER A 72 -2.90 12.11 -9.83
CA SER A 72 -4.27 12.60 -9.63
C SER A 72 -4.59 12.96 -8.19
N THR A 73 -4.13 12.19 -7.19
CA THR A 73 -4.30 12.56 -5.77
C THR A 73 -3.54 13.86 -5.43
N LEU A 74 -2.32 14.01 -5.96
CA LEU A 74 -1.52 15.21 -5.78
C LEU A 74 -2.16 16.41 -6.49
N ALA A 75 -2.62 16.24 -7.72
CA ALA A 75 -3.33 17.27 -8.48
C ALA A 75 -4.60 17.71 -7.75
N ALA A 76 -5.39 16.78 -7.23
CA ALA A 76 -6.55 17.12 -6.40
C ALA A 76 -6.15 17.88 -5.14
N ALA A 77 -5.11 17.46 -4.41
CA ALA A 77 -4.67 18.17 -3.20
C ALA A 77 -4.14 19.59 -3.48
N ILE A 78 -3.48 19.80 -4.62
CA ILE A 78 -2.92 21.10 -5.03
C ILE A 78 -4.01 22.01 -5.63
N PHE A 79 -4.92 21.47 -6.45
CA PHE A 79 -5.88 22.23 -7.24
C PHE A 79 -7.31 22.25 -6.67
N SER A 80 -7.64 21.47 -5.61
CA SER A 80 -8.96 21.48 -4.95
C SER A 80 -9.30 22.81 -4.24
N GLY A 81 -8.36 23.76 -4.19
CA GLY A 81 -8.55 25.07 -3.57
C GLY A 81 -9.02 26.20 -4.48
N GLU A 82 -9.08 26.00 -5.80
CA GLU A 82 -9.45 27.07 -6.72
C GLU A 82 -10.32 26.50 -7.83
N LYS A 83 -11.55 27.02 -8.00
CA LYS A 83 -12.36 26.69 -9.18
C LYS A 83 -11.56 27.12 -10.41
N THR A 84 -10.89 26.18 -11.05
CA THR A 84 -10.08 26.49 -12.22
C THR A 84 -11.01 26.85 -13.37
N PHE A 85 -10.69 27.99 -13.99
CA PHE A 85 -11.25 28.60 -15.19
C PHE A 85 -11.67 27.62 -16.32
N VAL A 86 -11.12 26.41 -16.33
CA VAL A 86 -11.46 25.32 -17.26
C VAL A 86 -12.96 24.94 -17.21
N ASP A 87 -13.61 25.00 -16.04
CA ASP A 87 -15.05 24.75 -15.91
C ASP A 87 -15.93 25.84 -16.58
N GLN A 88 -15.40 27.06 -16.78
CA GLN A 88 -16.13 28.13 -17.48
C GLN A 88 -16.09 27.98 -19.01
N ILE A 89 -15.11 27.25 -19.55
CA ILE A 89 -14.95 27.10 -21.00
C ILE A 89 -15.91 26.05 -21.56
N ASP A 90 -16.30 25.04 -20.77
CA ASP A 90 -17.28 24.03 -21.20
C ASP A 90 -18.69 24.62 -21.39
N HIS A 91 -19.00 25.77 -20.79
CA HIS A 91 -20.26 26.47 -20.99
C HIS A 91 -20.29 27.39 -22.24
N LEU A 92 -19.15 27.57 -22.93
CA LEU A 92 -19.02 28.41 -24.13
C LEU A 92 -19.03 27.62 -25.44
N LYS A 93 -19.02 26.29 -25.39
CA LYS A 93 -19.14 25.45 -26.60
C LYS A 93 -20.59 25.19 -27.04
N ASP A 94 -21.57 25.54 -26.21
CA ASP A 94 -22.99 25.20 -26.46
C ASP A 94 -23.81 26.36 -27.06
N THR A 95 -23.17 27.44 -27.54
CA THR A 95 -23.89 28.60 -28.13
C THR A 95 -23.44 28.98 -29.55
N SER A 96 -22.58 28.19 -30.20
CA SER A 96 -22.11 28.46 -31.56
C SER A 96 -22.73 27.59 -32.67
N GLU A 97 -23.68 26.69 -32.37
CA GLU A 97 -24.34 25.83 -33.38
C GLU A 97 -25.76 26.27 -33.80
N GLU A 98 -26.26 27.46 -33.44
CA GLU A 98 -27.65 27.87 -33.78
C GLU A 98 -27.81 28.86 -34.98
N LYS A 99 -26.83 29.04 -35.88
CA LYS A 99 -26.99 30.02 -36.98
C LYS A 99 -26.50 29.64 -38.38
N ALA A 100 -26.73 28.40 -38.80
CA ALA A 100 -26.51 27.99 -40.20
C ALA A 100 -27.70 27.29 -40.89
N VAL A 101 -28.91 27.27 -40.31
CA VAL A 101 -30.11 26.67 -40.94
C VAL A 101 -31.30 27.64 -40.94
N VAL A 102 -31.09 28.90 -41.36
CA VAL A 102 -32.17 29.73 -41.94
C VAL A 102 -31.51 30.68 -42.94
N SER A 103 -31.49 30.26 -44.20
CA SER A 103 -31.67 31.05 -45.43
C SER A 103 -31.52 30.13 -46.62
#